data_AF-A0A4P7GRR2-F1
#
_entry.id   AF-A0A4P7GRR2-F1
#
_cell.length_a   1.000
_cell.length_b   1.000
_cell.length_c   1.000
_cell.angle_alpha   90.00
_cell.angle_beta   90.00
_cell.angle_gamma   90.00
#
_symmetry.space_group_name_H-M   'P 1'
#
loop_
_entity.id
_entity.type
_entity.pdbx_description
1 polymer ?
#
loop_
_entity_poly.entity_id
_entity_poly.type
_entity_poly.pdbx_seq_one_letter_code
_entity_poly.pdbx_strand_id
1 'polypeptide(L)'
;MTTPTPATSPPPAVTRGAGPGPARRPGPAPSSGPGAGRSPRPAALTPSVADPTSRPRSARRLVVAALLAASALLGACGPFGPATAPAPTPGSGAPPAEPPAPAPPPVNPLTGLPMSRPDLLRQRPVLVSIDNHPDARPQAGLTAADLVYEVPAEGGITRLLALFVTQRPERVGPVRSSRHYFLDLALEWDAIYVHAGGSPQHYARIVRTGLDDLDGVRADPRGGGRRVFTRDARRKMPHNLYASLPVALTAAEERGWALTAPPRPSPFAFRSAGEEPTGERVDRLVIHWPGWRRGWVRYRWTGAGYLRETAFGPHVAEETGDPLTPANLLIQLVPARTIAGDAEGRLEVELAGEGRLLIASGGRLREGRWQKASPTAPTRWLEADGRPVRLASGPTWVHLVPASARIEASGPPSSQGSGEEPAEGAEGLEGTGGR
;
A
#
# COMPACT_ATOMS: atom_id res chain seq x y z
N MET A 1 -33.80 -71.05 -7.00
CA MET A 1 -34.36 -70.54 -8.28
C MET A 1 -33.86 -69.12 -8.44
N THR A 2 -32.82 -68.98 -9.25
CA THR A 2 -32.04 -67.75 -9.46
C THR A 2 -31.96 -67.56 -10.96
N THR A 3 -32.43 -66.42 -11.48
CA THR A 3 -32.28 -66.02 -12.87
C THR A 3 -31.32 -64.83 -12.94
N PRO A 4 -30.21 -64.94 -13.71
CA PRO A 4 -29.28 -63.86 -13.96
C PRO A 4 -29.58 -63.13 -15.29
N THR A 5 -29.18 -61.86 -15.34
CA THR A 5 -29.20 -60.96 -16.50
C THR A 5 -28.01 -61.28 -17.44
N PRO A 6 -28.15 -61.21 -18.78
CA PRO A 6 -27.04 -61.46 -19.69
C PRO A 6 -26.28 -60.18 -20.08
N ALA A 7 -24.96 -60.32 -20.19
CA ALA A 7 -24.03 -59.39 -20.81
C ALA A 7 -23.98 -59.56 -22.34
N THR A 8 -23.64 -58.51 -23.08
CA THR A 8 -23.40 -58.58 -24.53
C THR A 8 -22.09 -57.87 -24.90
N SER A 9 -21.24 -58.60 -25.61
CA SER A 9 -19.90 -58.22 -26.10
C SER A 9 -19.95 -57.47 -27.46
N PRO A 10 -18.86 -56.76 -27.87
CA PRO A 10 -18.80 -55.87 -29.04
C PRO A 10 -18.30 -56.56 -30.31
N PRO A 11 -18.43 -55.95 -31.52
CA PRO A 11 -17.24 -55.64 -32.36
C PRO A 11 -17.49 -54.49 -33.40
N PRO A 12 -16.61 -54.22 -34.42
CA PRO A 12 -15.15 -54.08 -34.44
C PRO A 12 -14.66 -52.74 -35.09
N ALA A 13 -13.35 -52.49 -35.03
CA ALA A 13 -12.66 -51.42 -35.74
C ALA A 13 -12.33 -51.80 -37.20
N VAL A 14 -12.43 -50.85 -38.13
CA VAL A 14 -11.90 -50.94 -39.51
C VAL A 14 -11.11 -49.68 -39.84
N THR A 15 -9.98 -49.87 -40.53
CA THR A 15 -8.94 -48.90 -40.86
C THR A 15 -9.01 -48.40 -42.31
N ARG A 16 -8.59 -47.14 -42.48
CA ARG A 16 -7.92 -46.47 -43.63
C ARG A 16 -8.58 -46.47 -45.02
N GLY A 17 -8.92 -45.25 -45.47
CA GLY A 17 -8.92 -44.82 -46.88
C GLY A 17 -8.13 -43.51 -47.02
N ALA A 18 -7.31 -43.40 -48.06
CA ALA A 18 -6.32 -42.35 -48.29
C ALA A 18 -6.75 -41.32 -49.35
N GLY A 19 -6.46 -40.03 -49.09
CA GLY A 19 -6.23 -38.93 -50.06
C GLY A 19 -7.46 -38.28 -50.72
N PRO A 20 -7.36 -37.02 -51.24
CA PRO A 20 -6.14 -36.27 -51.57
C PRO A 20 -6.02 -34.89 -50.87
N GLY A 21 -4.86 -34.25 -51.11
CA GLY A 21 -4.30 -33.10 -50.41
C GLY A 21 -4.95 -31.72 -50.63
N PRO A 22 -4.34 -30.67 -50.05
CA PRO A 22 -5.00 -29.40 -49.75
C PRO A 22 -5.05 -28.44 -50.95
N ALA A 23 -6.20 -27.78 -51.11
CA ALA A 23 -6.37 -26.70 -52.06
C ALA A 23 -5.68 -25.41 -51.56
N ARG A 24 -4.63 -25.03 -52.28
CA ARG A 24 -4.03 -23.70 -52.27
C ARG A 24 -5.07 -22.65 -52.66
N ARG A 25 -5.12 -21.54 -51.93
CA ARG A 25 -5.66 -20.26 -52.41
C ARG A 25 -4.57 -19.18 -52.38
N PRO A 26 -4.62 -18.20 -53.29
CA PRO A 26 -3.46 -17.45 -53.75
C PRO A 26 -3.21 -16.18 -52.93
N GLY A 27 -1.94 -15.86 -52.73
CA GLY A 27 -1.51 -14.54 -52.24
C GLY A 27 -1.54 -13.48 -53.34
N PRO A 28 -1.59 -12.19 -53.00
CA PRO A 28 -1.23 -11.12 -53.91
C PRO A 28 0.28 -10.84 -53.86
N ALA A 29 0.81 -10.51 -55.03
CA ALA A 29 2.21 -10.34 -55.40
C ALA A 29 2.94 -9.16 -54.72
N PRO A 30 4.29 -9.19 -54.68
CA PRO A 30 5.12 -8.08 -54.23
C PRO A 30 5.31 -7.04 -55.34
N SER A 31 5.22 -5.76 -55.00
CA SER A 31 5.72 -4.68 -55.85
C SER A 31 7.18 -4.39 -55.48
N SER A 32 8.02 -4.38 -56.50
CA SER A 32 9.42 -3.95 -56.45
C SER A 32 9.54 -2.74 -57.37
N GLY A 33 10.31 -1.74 -56.91
CA GLY A 33 10.63 -0.54 -57.68
C GLY A 33 11.64 0.31 -56.89
N PRO A 34 12.91 0.38 -57.32
CA PRO A 34 13.94 1.19 -56.68
C PRO A 34 14.00 2.60 -57.30
N GLY A 35 14.17 3.62 -56.47
CA GLY A 35 14.30 5.02 -56.92
C GLY A 35 15.26 5.78 -56.02
N ALA A 36 16.43 6.09 -56.56
CA ALA A 36 17.55 6.77 -55.93
C ALA A 36 17.26 8.24 -55.62
N GLY A 37 17.79 8.73 -54.49
CA GLY A 37 17.86 10.15 -54.14
C GLY A 37 18.96 10.38 -53.11
N ARG A 38 20.15 10.75 -53.60
CA ARG A 38 21.36 11.06 -52.83
C ARG A 38 21.35 12.52 -52.34
N SER A 39 21.82 12.70 -51.10
CA SER A 39 22.67 13.81 -50.58
C SER A 39 22.05 15.20 -50.29
N PRO A 40 22.69 16.07 -49.46
CA PRO A 40 23.64 15.81 -48.35
C PRO A 40 23.33 16.62 -47.04
N ARG A 41 24.06 16.27 -45.97
CA ARG A 41 24.34 17.08 -44.77
C ARG A 41 25.04 18.42 -45.11
N PRO A 42 25.01 19.38 -44.18
CA PRO A 42 26.25 19.97 -43.65
C PRO A 42 26.27 19.89 -42.10
N ALA A 43 27.34 19.39 -41.46
CA ALA A 43 28.55 20.14 -41.03
C ALA A 43 28.20 21.26 -40.03
N ALA A 44 28.31 21.03 -38.72
CA ALA A 44 29.53 21.18 -37.91
C ALA A 44 30.07 22.61 -37.88
N LEU A 45 29.77 23.36 -36.82
CA LEU A 45 30.53 24.53 -36.37
C LEU A 45 30.47 24.64 -34.84
N THR A 46 31.52 24.19 -34.16
CA THR A 46 32.12 24.89 -33.01
C THR A 46 33.23 25.79 -33.56
N PRO A 47 33.46 26.98 -32.99
CA PRO A 47 34.59 27.17 -32.07
C PRO A 47 34.26 28.15 -30.92
N SER A 48 34.76 27.91 -29.70
CA SER A 48 36.00 28.47 -29.11
C SER A 48 35.82 29.76 -28.31
N VAL A 49 36.04 29.60 -27.00
CA VAL A 49 36.76 30.46 -26.04
C VAL A 49 37.18 31.86 -26.51
N ALA A 50 36.79 32.88 -25.75
CA ALA A 50 37.62 34.03 -25.36
C ALA A 50 37.02 34.74 -24.13
N ASP A 51 37.70 34.65 -22.99
CA ASP A 51 37.79 35.72 -21.97
C ASP A 51 38.61 36.87 -22.61
N PRO A 52 38.46 38.19 -22.28
CA PRO A 52 38.84 38.66 -20.95
C PRO A 52 38.14 39.96 -20.45
N THR A 53 38.23 40.18 -19.14
CA THR A 53 38.46 41.48 -18.45
C THR A 53 37.67 42.73 -18.86
N SER A 54 36.93 43.32 -17.91
CA SER A 54 37.20 44.70 -17.44
C SER A 54 36.20 45.15 -16.36
N ARG A 55 36.74 45.57 -15.22
CA ARG A 55 36.10 46.56 -14.31
C ARG A 55 36.20 47.94 -14.97
N PRO A 56 35.32 48.89 -14.64
CA PRO A 56 35.69 49.92 -13.66
C PRO A 56 34.54 50.22 -12.66
N ARG A 57 34.86 50.53 -11.39
CA ARG A 57 34.84 51.88 -10.76
C ARG A 57 33.50 52.61 -11.00
N SER A 58 32.77 53.18 -10.05
CA SER A 58 33.06 53.67 -8.69
C SER A 58 31.82 54.45 -8.24
N ALA A 59 31.41 54.34 -6.98
CA ALA A 59 30.78 55.46 -6.29
C ALA A 59 31.09 55.37 -4.79
N ARG A 60 32.03 56.22 -4.38
CA ARG A 60 32.35 56.54 -2.99
C ARG A 60 31.20 57.33 -2.34
N ARG A 61 30.99 57.12 -1.04
CA ARG A 61 30.80 58.14 0.04
C ARG A 61 30.65 57.35 1.37
N LEU A 62 31.71 57.08 2.17
CA LEU A 62 32.39 57.93 3.19
C LEU A 62 31.48 58.48 4.30
N VAL A 63 31.63 57.94 5.54
CA VAL A 63 31.79 58.58 6.89
C VAL A 63 32.16 57.43 7.87
N VAL A 64 33.43 57.17 8.26
CA VAL A 64 34.28 57.73 9.35
C VAL A 64 33.62 57.59 10.75
N ALA A 65 33.90 56.55 11.55
CA ALA A 65 35.06 56.27 12.44
C ALA A 65 34.83 56.66 13.91
N ALA A 66 34.99 55.68 14.82
CA ALA A 66 35.55 55.87 16.16
C ALA A 66 36.08 54.51 16.67
N LEU A 67 37.36 54.51 17.06
CA LEU A 67 38.24 53.39 17.38
C LEU A 67 38.51 53.35 18.90
N LEU A 68 38.81 52.13 19.39
CA LEU A 68 39.77 51.79 20.45
C LEU A 68 39.49 52.20 21.91
N ALA A 69 39.33 51.18 22.77
CA ALA A 69 40.16 51.03 23.97
C ALA A 69 39.94 49.62 24.58
N ALA A 70 40.84 48.69 24.23
CA ALA A 70 41.04 47.44 24.96
C ALA A 70 42.47 47.43 25.53
N SER A 71 42.60 46.81 26.70
CA SER A 71 43.83 46.28 27.30
C SER A 71 44.89 47.30 27.76
N ALA A 72 44.80 47.68 29.04
CA ALA A 72 45.96 47.93 29.88
C ALA A 72 45.92 46.95 31.07
N LEU A 73 46.85 46.00 31.05
CA LEU A 73 47.18 45.08 32.13
C LEU A 73 48.61 45.40 32.58
N LEU A 74 48.83 45.27 33.88
CA LEU A 74 50.09 45.12 34.63
C LEU A 74 50.73 46.38 35.22
N GLY A 75 50.83 46.37 36.56
CA GLY A 75 51.95 46.99 37.27
C GLY A 75 51.63 47.65 38.62
N ALA A 76 51.32 46.88 39.66
CA ALA A 76 51.56 47.33 41.04
C ALA A 76 51.73 46.13 41.99
N CYS A 77 52.99 45.84 42.34
CA CYS A 77 53.37 45.00 43.47
C CYS A 77 53.34 45.82 44.78
N GLY A 78 52.87 45.21 45.86
CA GLY A 78 53.07 45.66 47.24
C GLY A 78 53.00 44.44 48.18
N PRO A 79 53.93 44.27 49.14
CA PRO A 79 54.00 43.08 49.99
C PRO A 79 53.21 43.29 51.29
N PHE A 80 52.24 42.42 51.57
CA PHE A 80 51.65 42.29 52.92
C PHE A 80 51.50 40.80 53.28
N GLY A 81 52.03 40.46 54.45
CA GLY A 81 51.94 39.15 55.09
C GLY A 81 50.51 38.80 55.55
N PRO A 82 50.36 37.65 56.22
CA PRO A 82 49.23 36.74 56.02
C PRO A 82 47.95 37.22 56.71
N ALA A 83 46.86 37.29 55.95
CA ALA A 83 45.51 37.29 56.51
C ALA A 83 44.94 35.87 56.38
N THR A 84 44.82 35.20 57.53
CA THR A 84 44.22 33.88 57.69
C THR A 84 42.76 33.91 57.22
N ALA A 85 42.50 33.37 56.02
CA ALA A 85 41.15 33.08 55.55
C ALA A 85 40.84 31.58 55.77
N PRO A 86 39.61 31.24 56.20
CA PRO A 86 39.27 29.92 56.71
C PRO A 86 39.33 28.86 55.61
N ALA A 87 39.72 27.64 56.00
CA ALA A 87 39.79 26.48 55.13
C ALA A 87 38.46 26.26 54.38
N PRO A 88 38.47 25.96 53.07
CA PRO A 88 37.28 25.54 52.37
C PRO A 88 36.86 24.18 52.92
N THR A 89 35.65 24.14 53.48
CA THR A 89 34.92 22.90 53.78
C THR A 89 34.93 22.01 52.54
N PRO A 90 35.21 20.69 52.64
CA PRO A 90 35.10 19.80 51.49
C PRO A 90 33.67 19.86 50.96
N GLY A 91 33.50 20.49 49.80
CA GLY A 91 32.23 20.54 49.09
C GLY A 91 31.81 19.12 48.78
N SER A 92 30.65 18.74 49.32
CA SER A 92 29.93 17.51 48.98
C SER A 92 29.86 17.41 47.46
N GLY A 93 30.45 16.33 46.92
CA GLY A 93 30.56 16.11 45.48
C GLY A 93 29.19 16.23 44.81
N ALA A 94 29.15 16.94 43.69
CA ALA A 94 27.96 16.97 42.84
C ALA A 94 27.52 15.52 42.56
N PRO A 95 26.22 15.20 42.71
CA PRO A 95 25.74 13.86 42.45
C PRO A 95 26.13 13.45 41.02
N PRO A 96 26.54 12.19 40.78
CA PRO A 96 26.91 11.71 39.46
C PRO A 96 25.81 12.07 38.45
N ALA A 97 26.18 12.71 37.35
CA ALA A 97 25.25 13.00 36.27
C ALA A 97 24.58 11.69 35.85
N GLU A 98 23.24 11.67 35.88
CA GLU A 98 22.45 10.52 35.48
C GLU A 98 22.84 10.13 34.04
N PRO A 99 23.09 8.83 33.76
CA PRO A 99 23.41 8.39 32.41
C PRO A 99 22.36 8.91 31.42
N PRO A 100 22.75 9.41 30.24
CA PRO A 100 21.80 9.91 29.26
C PRO A 100 20.78 8.81 28.95
N ALA A 101 19.49 9.17 28.98
CA ALA A 101 18.42 8.24 28.69
C ALA A 101 18.67 7.54 27.35
N PRO A 102 18.43 6.22 27.25
CA PRO A 102 18.64 5.49 26.00
C PRO A 102 17.81 6.12 24.88
N ALA A 103 18.42 6.27 23.71
CA ALA A 103 17.75 6.79 22.53
C ALA A 103 16.49 5.97 22.23
N PRO A 104 15.38 6.61 21.81
CA PRO A 104 14.15 5.90 21.52
C PRO A 104 14.38 4.82 20.45
N PRO A 105 13.71 3.66 20.56
CA PRO A 105 13.89 2.59 19.59
C PRO A 105 13.47 3.05 18.19
N PRO A 106 14.12 2.54 17.13
CA PRO A 106 13.69 2.83 15.77
C PRO A 106 12.27 2.32 15.56
N VAL A 107 11.52 3.04 14.73
CA VAL A 107 10.12 2.72 14.41
C VAL A 107 9.97 2.35 12.95
N ASN A 108 9.00 1.49 12.66
CA ASN A 108 8.59 1.19 11.30
C ASN A 108 7.86 2.42 10.70
N PRO A 109 8.30 2.96 9.56
CA PRO A 109 7.73 4.17 8.99
C PRO A 109 6.28 4.00 8.49
N LEU A 110 5.80 2.78 8.25
CA LEU A 110 4.45 2.53 7.75
C LEU A 110 3.43 2.23 8.85
N THR A 111 3.90 1.83 10.03
CA THR A 111 3.03 1.48 11.16
C THR A 111 3.26 2.35 12.40
N GLY A 112 4.39 3.03 12.52
CA GLY A 112 4.74 3.81 13.71
C GLY A 112 5.00 2.94 14.95
N LEU A 113 5.12 1.63 14.77
CA LEU A 113 5.41 0.67 15.84
C LEU A 113 6.93 0.50 16.01
N PRO A 114 7.42 0.26 17.24
CA PRO A 114 8.83 -0.05 17.48
C PRO A 114 9.28 -1.26 16.67
N MET A 115 10.53 -1.24 16.20
CA MET A 115 11.12 -2.36 15.47
C MET A 115 12.54 -2.65 15.98
N SER A 116 12.93 -3.93 15.95
CA SER A 116 14.26 -4.37 16.39
C SER A 116 15.29 -4.41 15.25
N ARG A 117 14.83 -4.39 13.99
CA ARG A 117 15.67 -4.61 12.79
C ARG A 117 15.54 -3.48 11.77
N PRO A 118 16.00 -2.25 12.08
CA PRO A 118 15.89 -1.10 11.17
C PRO A 118 16.65 -1.29 9.85
N ASP A 119 17.58 -2.24 9.77
CA ASP A 119 18.27 -2.64 8.54
C ASP A 119 17.31 -3.17 7.46
N LEU A 120 16.15 -3.72 7.86
CA LEU A 120 15.12 -4.17 6.92
C LEU A 120 14.53 -3.04 6.09
N LEU A 121 14.60 -1.78 6.56
CA LEU A 121 14.13 -0.61 5.80
C LEU A 121 14.98 -0.32 4.56
N ARG A 122 16.18 -0.91 4.46
CA ARG A 122 17.02 -0.85 3.25
C ARG A 122 16.76 -2.01 2.30
N GLN A 123 15.95 -2.99 2.69
CA GLN A 123 15.55 -4.06 1.78
C GLN A 123 14.43 -3.57 0.87
N ARG A 124 14.44 -4.08 -0.35
CA ARG A 124 13.40 -3.80 -1.31
C ARG A 124 12.07 -4.40 -0.81
N PRO A 125 10.96 -3.65 -0.84
CA PRO A 125 9.67 -4.18 -0.42
C PRO A 125 9.21 -5.33 -1.33
N VAL A 126 8.34 -6.19 -0.81
CA VAL A 126 7.60 -7.16 -1.62
C VAL A 126 6.13 -6.80 -1.60
N LEU A 127 5.49 -6.70 -2.76
CA LEU A 127 4.05 -6.46 -2.89
C LEU A 127 3.38 -7.72 -3.41
N VAL A 128 2.40 -8.26 -2.68
CA VAL A 128 1.73 -9.51 -3.05
C VAL A 128 0.27 -9.24 -3.40
N SER A 129 -0.16 -9.71 -4.58
CA SER A 129 -1.56 -9.70 -5.00
C SER A 129 -2.32 -10.87 -4.41
N ILE A 130 -3.19 -10.60 -3.45
CA ILE A 130 -3.92 -11.57 -2.64
C ILE A 130 -5.40 -11.60 -3.01
N ASP A 131 -5.95 -12.81 -3.15
CA ASP A 131 -7.34 -13.07 -3.46
C ASP A 131 -8.29 -12.61 -2.37
N ASN A 132 -9.37 -11.94 -2.80
CA ASN A 132 -10.43 -11.48 -1.91
C ASN A 132 -11.80 -12.02 -2.33
N HIS A 133 -11.84 -13.04 -3.21
CA HIS A 133 -13.02 -13.85 -3.42
C HIS A 133 -13.46 -14.51 -2.09
N PRO A 134 -14.77 -14.71 -1.84
CA PRO A 134 -15.26 -15.38 -0.62
C PRO A 134 -14.59 -16.74 -0.38
N ASP A 135 -14.45 -17.56 -1.42
CA ASP A 135 -13.83 -18.90 -1.33
C ASP A 135 -12.31 -18.86 -1.10
N ALA A 136 -11.69 -17.68 -1.14
CA ALA A 136 -10.28 -17.48 -0.82
C ALA A 136 -10.05 -17.03 0.62
N ARG A 137 -11.10 -16.89 1.43
CA ARG A 137 -11.02 -16.45 2.82
C ARG A 137 -11.02 -17.64 3.79
N PRO A 138 -10.34 -17.53 4.94
CA PRO A 138 -9.45 -16.43 5.33
C PRO A 138 -8.13 -16.44 4.52
N GLN A 139 -7.45 -15.29 4.45
CA GLN A 139 -6.15 -15.16 3.79
C GLN A 139 -5.00 -15.26 4.79
N ALA A 140 -3.87 -15.77 4.31
CA ALA A 140 -2.61 -15.80 5.02
C ALA A 140 -1.76 -14.54 4.71
N GLY A 141 -1.06 -14.05 5.72
CA GLY A 141 0.00 -13.04 5.66
C GLY A 141 -0.47 -11.62 5.94
N LEU A 142 -1.77 -11.37 6.06
CA LEU A 142 -2.31 -10.01 6.19
C LEU A 142 -1.93 -9.31 7.49
N THR A 143 -1.73 -10.04 8.59
CA THR A 143 -1.31 -9.48 9.89
C THR A 143 0.16 -9.08 9.91
N ALA A 144 0.96 -9.63 9.00
CA ALA A 144 2.38 -9.29 8.83
C ALA A 144 2.60 -8.15 7.82
N ALA A 145 1.57 -7.71 7.09
CA ALA A 145 1.69 -6.65 6.09
C ALA A 145 1.86 -5.29 6.76
N ASP A 146 2.81 -4.49 6.27
CA ASP A 146 3.05 -3.13 6.75
C ASP A 146 2.01 -2.13 6.23
N LEU A 147 1.46 -2.42 5.04
CA LEU A 147 0.40 -1.64 4.39
C LEU A 147 -0.42 -2.58 3.50
N VAL A 148 -1.75 -2.46 3.53
CA VAL A 148 -2.64 -3.24 2.66
C VAL A 148 -3.47 -2.30 1.81
N TYR A 149 -3.46 -2.50 0.49
CA TYR A 149 -4.41 -1.85 -0.40
C TYR A 149 -5.58 -2.78 -0.69
N GLU A 150 -6.81 -2.30 -0.66
CA GLU A 150 -7.97 -2.96 -1.26
C GLU A 150 -8.37 -2.20 -2.51
N VAL A 151 -8.30 -2.87 -3.66
CA VAL A 151 -8.43 -2.26 -4.98
C VAL A 151 -9.49 -3.00 -5.79
N PRO A 152 -10.36 -2.32 -6.56
CA PRO A 152 -11.32 -3.00 -7.42
C PRO A 152 -10.61 -3.87 -8.48
N ALA A 153 -11.20 -5.02 -8.80
CA ALA A 153 -10.77 -5.88 -9.90
C ALA A 153 -11.87 -5.99 -10.97
N GLU A 154 -12.73 -7.01 -10.93
CA GLU A 154 -13.86 -7.19 -11.85
C GLU A 154 -15.13 -7.56 -11.09
N GLY A 155 -16.30 -7.22 -11.66
CA GLY A 155 -17.59 -7.73 -11.19
C GLY A 155 -17.91 -7.38 -9.74
N GLY A 156 -17.39 -6.25 -9.23
CA GLY A 156 -17.55 -5.81 -7.84
C GLY A 156 -16.72 -6.58 -6.81
N ILE A 157 -15.82 -7.46 -7.25
CA ILE A 157 -14.83 -8.13 -6.41
C ILE A 157 -13.57 -7.29 -6.37
N THR A 158 -12.98 -7.17 -5.19
CA THR A 158 -11.71 -6.47 -4.98
C THR A 158 -10.52 -7.43 -4.93
N ARG A 159 -9.32 -6.87 -4.94
CA ARG A 159 -8.05 -7.55 -4.67
C ARG A 159 -7.40 -6.88 -3.48
N LEU A 160 -6.76 -7.66 -2.60
CA LEU A 160 -5.88 -7.12 -1.58
C LEU A 160 -4.45 -7.10 -2.12
N LEU A 161 -3.74 -5.99 -1.99
CA LEU A 161 -2.31 -5.90 -2.29
C LEU A 161 -1.57 -5.62 -0.99
N ALA A 162 -0.91 -6.64 -0.44
CA ALA A 162 -0.19 -6.55 0.82
C ALA A 162 1.29 -6.20 0.57
N LEU A 163 1.74 -5.09 1.15
CA LEU A 163 3.11 -4.62 1.07
C LEU A 163 3.88 -5.07 2.32
N PHE A 164 5.03 -5.69 2.09
CA PHE A 164 5.93 -6.20 3.12
C PHE A 164 7.29 -5.50 3.00
N VAL A 165 7.59 -4.65 3.96
CA VAL A 165 8.86 -3.94 4.15
C VAL A 165 9.65 -4.56 5.30
N THR A 166 9.01 -4.82 6.44
CA THR A 166 9.71 -5.25 7.68
C THR A 166 9.46 -6.69 8.08
N GLN A 167 8.51 -7.38 7.44
CA GLN A 167 8.18 -8.78 7.73
C GLN A 167 8.30 -9.64 6.47
N ARG A 168 8.63 -10.93 6.61
CA ARG A 168 8.76 -11.88 5.48
C ARG A 168 8.09 -13.22 5.84
N PRO A 169 6.75 -13.28 5.85
CA PRO A 169 6.03 -14.51 6.17
C PRO A 169 6.30 -15.63 5.15
N GLU A 170 6.41 -16.87 5.64
CA GLU A 170 6.56 -18.08 4.83
C GLU A 170 5.32 -18.43 4.01
N ARG A 171 4.17 -17.85 4.36
CA ARG A 171 2.90 -18.14 3.72
C ARG A 171 2.09 -16.87 3.55
N VAL A 172 1.83 -16.52 2.29
CA VAL A 172 0.98 -15.39 1.91
C VAL A 172 0.05 -15.80 0.78
N GLY A 173 -1.24 -15.48 0.91
CA GLY A 173 -2.20 -15.76 -0.15
C GLY A 173 -3.62 -16.04 0.35
N PRO A 174 -4.49 -16.60 -0.50
CA PRO A 174 -4.17 -17.09 -1.84
C PRO A 174 -3.68 -15.98 -2.79
N VAL A 175 -2.62 -16.21 -3.56
CA VAL A 175 -2.10 -15.29 -4.57
C VAL A 175 -2.98 -15.33 -5.80
N ARG A 176 -3.28 -14.16 -6.37
CA ARG A 176 -4.16 -14.04 -7.54
C ARG A 176 -3.64 -13.01 -8.54
N SER A 177 -4.27 -13.03 -9.70
CA SER A 177 -3.93 -12.24 -10.86
C SER A 177 -3.87 -10.76 -10.62
N SER A 178 -2.95 -10.15 -11.38
CA SER A 178 -2.73 -8.73 -11.43
C SER A 178 -3.62 -8.00 -12.44
N ARG A 179 -3.70 -6.68 -12.29
CA ARG A 179 -4.27 -5.72 -13.22
C ARG A 179 -3.24 -4.64 -13.51
N HIS A 180 -3.35 -3.99 -14.65
CA HIS A 180 -2.32 -3.05 -15.13
C HIS A 180 -2.14 -1.86 -14.18
N TYR A 181 -3.19 -1.41 -13.48
CA TYR A 181 -3.09 -0.34 -12.48
C TYR A 181 -2.49 -0.82 -11.14
N PHE A 182 -2.47 -2.12 -10.83
CA PHE A 182 -1.73 -2.62 -9.65
C PHE A 182 -0.22 -2.39 -9.80
N LEU A 183 0.27 -2.32 -11.04
CA LEU A 183 1.68 -2.02 -11.33
C LEU A 183 2.07 -0.63 -10.82
N ASP A 184 1.15 0.35 -10.77
CA ASP A 184 1.44 1.68 -10.24
C ASP A 184 1.77 1.64 -8.76
N LEU A 185 1.17 0.70 -8.02
CA LEU A 185 1.45 0.50 -6.60
C LEU A 185 2.79 -0.23 -6.43
N ALA A 186 3.07 -1.25 -7.23
CA ALA A 186 4.37 -1.91 -7.19
C ALA A 186 5.52 -0.94 -7.53
N LEU A 187 5.35 -0.15 -8.60
CA LEU A 187 6.32 0.86 -9.05
C LEU A 187 6.50 1.98 -8.04
N GLU A 188 5.41 2.46 -7.45
CA GLU A 188 5.47 3.46 -6.38
C GLU A 188 6.38 3.05 -5.25
N TRP A 189 6.39 1.76 -4.88
CA TRP A 189 7.22 1.22 -3.80
C TRP A 189 8.57 0.68 -4.29
N ASP A 190 8.80 0.65 -5.60
CA ASP A 190 9.87 -0.14 -6.22
C ASP A 190 9.92 -1.55 -5.63
N ALA A 191 8.76 -2.19 -5.53
CA ALA A 191 8.61 -3.48 -4.88
C ALA A 191 8.87 -4.62 -5.87
N ILE A 192 9.43 -5.73 -5.36
CA ILE A 192 9.33 -7.02 -6.05
C ILE A 192 7.86 -7.43 -6.03
N TYR A 193 7.25 -7.64 -7.20
CA TYR A 193 5.81 -7.86 -7.31
C TYR A 193 5.47 -9.34 -7.46
N VAL A 194 4.62 -9.87 -6.58
CA VAL A 194 4.22 -11.29 -6.56
C VAL A 194 2.75 -11.42 -6.94
N HIS A 195 2.45 -12.17 -7.99
CA HIS A 195 1.09 -12.38 -8.46
C HIS A 195 0.91 -13.75 -9.14
N ALA A 196 -0.33 -14.09 -9.50
CA ALA A 196 -0.66 -15.34 -10.18
C ALA A 196 -1.51 -15.04 -11.42
N GLY A 197 -0.82 -14.81 -12.53
CA GLY A 197 -1.35 -14.35 -13.79
C GLY A 197 -1.67 -12.87 -13.83
N GLY A 198 -2.31 -12.40 -14.91
CA GLY A 198 -2.64 -11.00 -15.13
C GLY A 198 -3.64 -10.79 -16.26
N SER A 199 -4.20 -9.58 -16.36
CA SER A 199 -5.00 -9.19 -17.53
C SER A 199 -4.12 -9.05 -18.78
N PRO A 200 -4.69 -9.09 -20.00
CA PRO A 200 -3.93 -8.77 -21.21
C PRO A 200 -3.21 -7.42 -21.12
N GLN A 201 -3.87 -6.40 -20.56
CA GLN A 201 -3.31 -5.07 -20.32
C GLN A 201 -2.14 -5.10 -19.33
N HIS A 202 -2.23 -5.90 -18.26
CA HIS A 202 -1.13 -6.08 -17.32
C HIS A 202 0.10 -6.64 -18.04
N TYR A 203 -0.04 -7.72 -18.81
CA TYR A 203 1.10 -8.33 -19.48
C TYR A 203 1.70 -7.44 -20.57
N ALA A 204 0.86 -6.67 -21.27
CA ALA A 204 1.35 -5.67 -22.23
C ALA A 204 2.13 -4.55 -21.54
N ARG A 205 1.74 -4.18 -20.32
CA ARG A 205 2.34 -3.08 -19.55
C ARG A 205 3.60 -3.49 -18.81
N ILE A 206 3.60 -4.65 -18.13
CA ILE A 206 4.72 -5.06 -17.25
C ILE A 206 6.04 -5.22 -18.02
N VAL A 207 5.96 -5.72 -19.26
CA VAL A 207 7.11 -5.80 -20.18
C VAL A 207 7.72 -4.43 -20.48
N ARG A 208 6.88 -3.38 -20.56
CA ARG A 208 7.32 -2.01 -20.84
C ARG A 208 7.85 -1.31 -19.60
N THR A 209 7.35 -1.65 -18.41
CA THR A 209 7.80 -1.05 -17.16
C THR A 209 9.12 -1.63 -16.66
N GLY A 210 9.46 -2.86 -17.08
CA GLY A 210 10.65 -3.56 -16.56
C GLY A 210 10.55 -3.82 -15.05
N LEU A 211 9.32 -3.96 -14.53
CA LEU A 211 9.09 -4.22 -13.11
C LEU A 211 9.53 -5.65 -12.81
N ASP A 212 10.23 -5.84 -11.71
CA ASP A 212 10.65 -7.16 -11.26
C ASP A 212 9.46 -7.92 -10.64
N ASP A 213 8.99 -8.95 -11.33
CA ASP A 213 7.80 -9.72 -10.94
C ASP A 213 7.97 -11.24 -10.93
N LEU A 214 7.25 -11.86 -10.01
CA LEU A 214 7.13 -13.31 -9.88
C LEU A 214 5.68 -13.69 -10.19
N ASP A 215 5.47 -14.29 -11.38
CA ASP A 215 4.18 -14.80 -11.85
C ASP A 215 4.03 -16.30 -11.57
N GLY A 216 3.02 -16.67 -10.78
CA GLY A 216 2.68 -18.06 -10.45
C GLY A 216 1.84 -18.82 -11.49
N VAL A 217 1.47 -18.19 -12.62
CA VAL A 217 0.68 -18.82 -13.69
C VAL A 217 1.47 -18.98 -14.97
N ARG A 218 2.07 -17.91 -15.51
CA ARG A 218 2.93 -18.05 -16.69
C ARG A 218 4.20 -18.77 -16.27
N ALA A 219 4.66 -19.70 -17.11
CA ALA A 219 5.91 -20.38 -16.87
C ALA A 219 7.02 -19.32 -16.75
N ASP A 220 7.60 -19.22 -15.56
CA ASP A 220 8.79 -18.42 -15.35
C ASP A 220 9.90 -18.93 -16.29
N PRO A 221 10.31 -18.17 -17.31
CA PRO A 221 11.30 -18.62 -18.29
C PRO A 221 12.66 -18.92 -17.66
N ARG A 222 12.89 -18.50 -16.40
CA ARG A 222 14.17 -18.59 -15.69
C ARG A 222 14.17 -19.56 -14.49
N GLY A 223 13.11 -20.38 -14.32
CA GLY A 223 13.14 -21.58 -13.47
C GLY A 223 13.08 -21.42 -11.95
N GLY A 224 12.88 -20.21 -11.41
CA GLY A 224 12.79 -19.93 -9.96
C GLY A 224 11.38 -19.63 -9.42
N GLY A 225 10.47 -19.16 -10.26
CA GLY A 225 9.12 -18.71 -9.88
C GLY A 225 8.26 -19.85 -9.36
N ARG A 226 8.43 -21.08 -9.88
CA ARG A 226 7.69 -22.25 -9.40
C ARG A 226 7.95 -22.59 -7.93
N ARG A 227 9.15 -22.34 -7.40
CA ARG A 227 9.48 -22.64 -5.98
C ARG A 227 8.81 -21.67 -5.02
N VAL A 228 8.57 -20.44 -5.48
CA VAL A 228 7.90 -19.40 -4.69
C VAL A 228 6.47 -19.81 -4.35
N PHE A 229 5.80 -20.54 -5.25
CA PHE A 229 4.38 -20.84 -5.13
C PHE A 229 4.09 -22.29 -4.78
N THR A 230 3.22 -22.50 -3.80
CA THR A 230 2.70 -23.82 -3.41
C THR A 230 1.18 -23.83 -3.44
N ARG A 231 0.56 -24.93 -3.88
CA ARG A 231 -0.90 -25.09 -3.84
C ARG A 231 -1.34 -25.80 -2.57
N ASP A 232 -2.36 -25.25 -1.92
CA ASP A 232 -3.05 -25.89 -0.80
C ASP A 232 -4.12 -26.86 -1.34
N ALA A 233 -3.97 -28.15 -1.08
CA ALA A 233 -4.91 -29.17 -1.53
C ALA A 233 -6.29 -29.07 -0.85
N ARG A 234 -6.40 -28.36 0.28
CA ARG A 234 -7.65 -28.18 1.03
C ARG A 234 -8.59 -27.16 0.37
N ARG A 235 -8.08 -26.35 -0.57
CA ARG A 235 -8.85 -25.33 -1.30
C ARG A 235 -8.90 -25.65 -2.79
N LYS A 236 -10.03 -25.33 -3.42
CA LYS A 236 -10.20 -25.50 -4.87
C LYS A 236 -9.47 -24.40 -5.63
N MET A 237 -8.90 -24.77 -6.79
CA MET A 237 -8.42 -23.79 -7.77
C MET A 237 -9.60 -22.91 -8.22
N PRO A 238 -9.43 -21.59 -8.38
CA PRO A 238 -8.18 -20.83 -8.36
C PRO A 238 -7.75 -20.26 -6.99
N HIS A 239 -8.44 -20.59 -5.89
CA HIS A 239 -8.29 -19.94 -4.58
C HIS A 239 -7.29 -20.63 -3.64
N ASN A 240 -6.28 -21.29 -4.19
CA ASN A 240 -5.43 -22.20 -3.42
C ASN A 240 -3.92 -22.03 -3.63
N LEU A 241 -3.45 -21.03 -4.37
CA LEU A 241 -2.02 -20.79 -4.60
C LEU A 241 -1.47 -19.87 -3.51
N TYR A 242 -0.35 -20.18 -2.88
CA TYR A 242 0.28 -19.36 -1.82
C TYR A 242 1.74 -19.12 -2.15
N ALA A 243 2.31 -18.00 -1.68
CA ALA A 243 3.72 -17.65 -1.84
C ALA A 243 4.48 -17.69 -0.50
N SER A 244 5.78 -18.02 -0.56
CA SER A 244 6.75 -17.76 0.52
C SER A 244 7.60 -16.54 0.19
N LEU A 245 7.63 -15.57 1.10
CA LEU A 245 8.36 -14.31 0.92
C LEU A 245 9.88 -14.51 1.03
N PRO A 246 10.41 -15.33 1.97
CA PRO A 246 11.81 -15.73 1.95
C PRO A 246 12.24 -16.36 0.61
N VAL A 247 11.45 -17.31 0.08
CA VAL A 247 11.75 -17.95 -1.22
C VAL A 247 11.64 -16.96 -2.37
N ALA A 248 10.69 -16.01 -2.32
CA ALA A 248 10.58 -14.94 -3.31
C ALA A 248 11.84 -14.06 -3.36
N LEU A 249 12.44 -13.75 -2.22
CA LEU A 249 13.68 -12.97 -2.15
C LEU A 249 14.88 -13.76 -2.68
N THR A 250 15.01 -15.05 -2.34
CA THR A 250 16.04 -15.92 -2.94
C THR A 250 15.88 -15.99 -4.46
N ALA A 251 14.64 -16.15 -4.93
CA ALA A 251 14.34 -16.19 -6.35
C ALA A 251 14.66 -14.84 -7.05
N ALA A 252 14.51 -13.71 -6.35
CA ALA A 252 14.92 -12.40 -6.83
C ALA A 252 16.46 -12.26 -6.90
N GLU A 253 17.17 -12.76 -5.90
CA GLU A 253 18.64 -12.80 -5.86
C GLU A 253 19.21 -13.61 -7.04
N GLU A 254 18.69 -14.81 -7.26
CA GLU A 254 19.08 -15.71 -8.35
C GLU A 254 18.87 -15.07 -9.75
N ARG A 255 17.98 -14.08 -9.85
CA ARG A 255 17.73 -13.31 -11.08
C ARG A 255 18.64 -12.09 -11.25
N GLY A 256 19.50 -11.81 -10.26
CA GLY A 256 20.35 -10.62 -10.24
C GLY A 256 19.57 -9.34 -9.98
N TRP A 257 18.37 -9.42 -9.38
CA TRP A 257 17.61 -8.24 -9.01
C TRP A 257 18.20 -7.57 -7.77
N ALA A 258 18.06 -6.25 -7.71
CA ALA A 258 18.40 -5.52 -6.51
C ALA A 258 17.45 -5.93 -5.38
N LEU A 259 18.03 -6.43 -4.28
CA LEU A 259 17.31 -6.73 -3.03
C LEU A 259 17.35 -5.58 -2.03
N THR A 260 18.10 -4.53 -2.34
CA THR A 260 18.22 -3.34 -1.50
C THR A 260 17.74 -2.11 -2.26
N ALA A 261 17.15 -1.18 -1.52
CA ALA A 261 16.70 0.10 -2.01
C ALA A 261 16.92 1.17 -0.91
N PRO A 262 17.10 2.45 -1.27
CA PRO A 262 17.10 3.52 -0.30
C PRO A 262 15.82 3.48 0.56
N PRO A 263 15.90 3.67 1.89
CA PRO A 263 14.71 3.76 2.71
C PRO A 263 13.77 4.84 2.19
N ARG A 264 12.49 4.49 2.03
CA ARG A 264 11.49 5.44 1.57
C ARG A 264 10.99 6.29 2.74
N PRO A 265 10.78 7.59 2.53
CA PRO A 265 10.15 8.43 3.55
C PRO A 265 8.75 7.90 3.86
N SER A 266 8.33 8.00 5.12
CA SER A 266 6.96 7.65 5.48
C SER A 266 5.99 8.56 4.72
N PRO A 267 4.92 8.01 4.13
CA PRO A 267 3.86 8.82 3.53
C PRO A 267 2.91 9.41 4.58
N PHE A 268 3.08 9.06 5.87
CA PHE A 268 2.24 9.46 6.99
C PHE A 268 3.06 10.07 8.13
N ALA A 269 2.39 10.78 9.02
CA ALA A 269 2.86 11.06 10.36
C ALA A 269 2.08 10.22 11.37
N PHE A 270 2.66 9.97 12.54
CA PHE A 270 1.96 9.30 13.64
C PHE A 270 1.68 10.28 14.77
N ARG A 271 0.53 10.10 15.43
CA ARG A 271 0.16 10.85 16.63
C ARG A 271 1.13 10.54 17.77
N SER A 272 1.46 11.56 18.55
CA SER A 272 2.19 11.37 19.79
C SER A 272 1.32 10.67 20.84
N ALA A 273 1.93 10.03 21.83
CA ALA A 273 1.18 9.45 22.94
C ALA A 273 0.35 10.53 23.66
N GLY A 274 -0.94 10.28 23.86
CA GLY A 274 -1.88 11.24 24.46
C GLY A 274 -2.40 12.33 23.51
N GLU A 275 -1.97 12.35 22.25
CA GLU A 275 -2.55 13.26 21.25
C GLU A 275 -3.93 12.76 20.81
N GLU A 276 -4.96 13.57 21.07
CA GLU A 276 -6.35 13.26 20.74
C GLU A 276 -6.59 13.23 19.21
N PRO A 277 -7.38 12.25 18.70
CA PRO A 277 -7.71 12.20 17.28
C PRO A 277 -8.70 13.30 16.89
N THR A 278 -8.52 13.86 15.70
CA THR A 278 -9.38 14.90 15.14
C THR A 278 -10.41 14.33 14.17
N GLY A 279 -11.55 15.01 14.03
CA GLY A 279 -12.65 14.65 13.14
C GLY A 279 -13.95 14.29 13.87
N GLU A 280 -14.94 13.90 13.08
CA GLU A 280 -16.24 13.45 13.58
C GLU A 280 -16.11 12.06 14.22
N ARG A 281 -16.81 11.80 15.33
CA ARG A 281 -16.81 10.47 15.95
C ARG A 281 -17.56 9.48 15.06
N VAL A 282 -16.90 8.38 14.69
CA VAL A 282 -17.48 7.32 13.86
C VAL A 282 -17.30 5.96 14.55
N ASP A 283 -18.39 5.23 14.74
CA ASP A 283 -18.35 3.87 15.30
C ASP A 283 -18.41 2.81 14.20
N ARG A 284 -19.05 3.14 13.08
CA ARG A 284 -19.23 2.24 11.95
C ARG A 284 -18.99 2.96 10.63
N LEU A 285 -18.25 2.29 9.75
CA LEU A 285 -18.01 2.71 8.37
C LEU A 285 -18.35 1.54 7.43
N VAL A 286 -19.04 1.81 6.33
CA VAL A 286 -19.34 0.81 5.30
C VAL A 286 -18.92 1.34 3.94
N ILE A 287 -18.16 0.54 3.20
CA ILE A 287 -17.76 0.83 1.81
C ILE A 287 -18.51 -0.14 0.90
N HIS A 288 -19.31 0.39 -0.02
CA HIS A 288 -20.05 -0.39 -1.02
C HIS A 288 -19.32 -0.35 -2.37
N TRP A 289 -18.72 -1.47 -2.75
CA TRP A 289 -18.08 -1.68 -4.03
C TRP A 289 -19.13 -1.79 -5.15
N PRO A 290 -19.06 -0.94 -6.19
CA PRO A 290 -19.98 -1.01 -7.32
C PRO A 290 -19.91 -2.36 -8.05
N GLY A 291 -21.04 -2.78 -8.63
CA GLY A 291 -21.10 -3.96 -9.49
C GLY A 291 -21.50 -5.27 -8.80
N TRP A 292 -21.59 -5.32 -7.46
CA TRP A 292 -22.07 -6.50 -6.75
C TRP A 292 -22.82 -6.18 -5.45
N ARG A 293 -24.03 -6.74 -5.28
CA ARG A 293 -24.86 -6.50 -4.08
C ARG A 293 -24.19 -6.94 -2.77
N ARG A 294 -23.36 -7.98 -2.82
CA ARG A 294 -22.56 -8.46 -1.67
C ARG A 294 -21.13 -7.91 -1.66
N GLY A 295 -20.83 -6.95 -2.53
CA GLY A 295 -19.56 -6.23 -2.58
C GLY A 295 -19.53 -5.12 -1.55
N TRP A 296 -19.58 -5.45 -0.26
CA TRP A 296 -19.39 -4.45 0.78
C TRP A 296 -18.43 -4.94 1.86
N VAL A 297 -17.71 -3.99 2.45
CA VAL A 297 -16.88 -4.16 3.64
C VAL A 297 -17.33 -3.18 4.70
N ARG A 298 -17.44 -3.66 5.94
CA ARG A 298 -17.84 -2.90 7.10
C ARG A 298 -16.70 -2.88 8.11
N TYR A 299 -16.56 -1.74 8.76
CA TYR A 299 -15.62 -1.53 9.84
C TYR A 299 -16.39 -1.08 11.08
N ARG A 300 -16.04 -1.65 12.23
CA ARG A 300 -16.53 -1.19 13.54
C ARG A 300 -15.36 -0.79 14.42
N TRP A 301 -15.40 0.42 14.96
CA TRP A 301 -14.40 0.89 15.90
C TRP A 301 -14.46 0.08 17.21
N THR A 302 -13.30 -0.34 17.73
CA THR A 302 -13.19 -1.16 18.95
C THR A 302 -12.54 -0.42 20.12
N GLY A 303 -12.16 0.85 19.94
CA GLY A 303 -11.32 1.59 20.89
C GLY A 303 -9.82 1.54 20.58
N ALA A 304 -9.36 0.51 19.85
CA ALA A 304 -7.96 0.36 19.44
C ALA A 304 -7.78 0.26 17.92
N GLY A 305 -8.78 -0.27 17.20
CA GLY A 305 -8.73 -0.46 15.76
C GLY A 305 -10.12 -0.61 15.15
N TYR A 306 -10.15 -0.91 13.86
CA TYR A 306 -11.36 -1.07 13.08
C TYR A 306 -11.59 -2.53 12.73
N LEU A 307 -12.47 -3.21 13.48
CA LEU A 307 -12.85 -4.59 13.19
C LEU A 307 -13.46 -4.71 11.79
N ARG A 308 -12.81 -5.49 10.92
CA ARG A 308 -13.21 -5.68 9.53
C ARG A 308 -14.21 -6.84 9.38
N GLU A 309 -15.32 -6.56 8.73
CA GLU A 309 -16.36 -7.52 8.38
C GLU A 309 -16.71 -7.40 6.89
N THR A 310 -17.12 -8.50 6.29
CA THR A 310 -17.56 -8.54 4.89
C THR A 310 -18.99 -9.07 4.82
N ALA A 311 -19.57 -9.06 3.63
CA ALA A 311 -20.86 -9.71 3.38
C ALA A 311 -20.90 -11.23 3.70
N PHE A 312 -19.76 -11.83 4.02
CA PHE A 312 -19.60 -13.25 4.31
C PHE A 312 -19.19 -13.52 5.76
N GLY A 313 -19.28 -12.51 6.63
CA GLY A 313 -18.95 -12.59 8.05
C GLY A 313 -17.66 -11.87 8.45
N PRO A 314 -17.18 -12.09 9.68
CA PRO A 314 -15.92 -11.52 10.17
C PRO A 314 -14.75 -11.87 9.26
N HIS A 315 -13.87 -10.90 9.01
CA HIS A 315 -12.66 -11.13 8.23
C HIS A 315 -11.51 -11.48 9.18
N VAL A 316 -11.13 -12.74 9.22
CA VAL A 316 -10.10 -13.26 10.13
C VAL A 316 -8.80 -13.58 9.40
N ALA A 317 -7.68 -13.57 10.11
CA ALA A 317 -6.40 -14.04 9.61
C ALA A 317 -6.36 -15.58 9.57
N GLU A 318 -5.79 -16.17 8.52
CA GLU A 318 -5.66 -17.63 8.41
C GLU A 318 -4.77 -18.21 9.51
N GLU A 319 -3.72 -17.49 9.91
CA GLU A 319 -2.71 -17.95 10.86
C GLU A 319 -3.25 -18.14 12.28
N THR A 320 -4.09 -17.21 12.73
CA THR A 320 -4.51 -17.15 14.15
C THR A 320 -6.01 -17.35 14.33
N GLY A 321 -6.81 -17.15 13.28
CA GLY A 321 -8.27 -17.09 13.38
C GLY A 321 -8.77 -15.78 14.01
N ASP A 322 -7.88 -14.86 14.38
CA ASP A 322 -8.27 -13.59 14.97
C ASP A 322 -8.87 -12.64 13.93
N PRO A 323 -9.83 -11.80 14.31
CA PRO A 323 -10.35 -10.78 13.42
C PRO A 323 -9.30 -9.74 13.02
N LEU A 324 -9.34 -9.30 11.77
CA LEU A 324 -8.50 -8.23 11.26
C LEU A 324 -9.00 -6.86 11.75
N THR A 325 -8.10 -6.12 12.39
CA THR A 325 -8.39 -4.87 13.11
C THR A 325 -7.38 -3.76 12.77
N PRO A 326 -7.29 -3.29 11.51
CA PRO A 326 -6.40 -2.18 11.18
C PRO A 326 -6.63 -0.96 12.08
N ALA A 327 -5.56 -0.29 12.47
CA ALA A 327 -5.62 0.91 13.31
C ALA A 327 -6.12 2.13 12.52
N ASN A 328 -5.88 2.14 11.20
CA ASN A 328 -6.22 3.25 10.32
C ASN A 328 -6.80 2.78 8.99
N LEU A 329 -7.74 3.54 8.45
CA LEU A 329 -8.28 3.37 7.12
C LEU A 329 -8.09 4.66 6.32
N LEU A 330 -7.55 4.53 5.12
CA LEU A 330 -7.45 5.61 4.14
C LEU A 330 -8.33 5.26 2.95
N ILE A 331 -9.37 6.04 2.71
CA ILE A 331 -10.35 5.76 1.67
C ILE A 331 -10.11 6.77 0.55
N GLN A 332 -9.35 6.34 -0.43
CA GLN A 332 -8.88 7.14 -1.54
C GLN A 332 -9.88 7.04 -2.69
N LEU A 333 -10.62 8.11 -2.97
CA LEU A 333 -11.59 8.14 -4.06
C LEU A 333 -10.85 8.36 -5.39
N VAL A 334 -10.93 7.40 -6.30
CA VAL A 334 -10.23 7.39 -7.60
C VAL A 334 -11.21 7.29 -8.77
N PRO A 335 -10.90 7.88 -9.93
CA PRO A 335 -11.64 7.60 -11.16
C PRO A 335 -11.50 6.13 -11.54
N ALA A 336 -12.62 5.46 -11.79
CA ALA A 336 -12.66 4.09 -12.26
C ALA A 336 -13.82 3.90 -13.24
N ARG A 337 -13.56 3.17 -14.33
CA ARG A 337 -14.55 2.88 -15.39
C ARG A 337 -14.33 1.50 -15.98
N THR A 338 -15.37 0.91 -16.55
CA THR A 338 -15.21 -0.32 -17.34
C THR A 338 -14.46 -0.02 -18.64
N ILE A 339 -13.67 -0.98 -19.11
CA ILE A 339 -13.00 -0.90 -20.41
C ILE A 339 -14.04 -1.19 -21.50
N ALA A 340 -14.23 -0.25 -22.41
CA ALA A 340 -15.18 -0.39 -23.50
C ALA A 340 -14.83 -1.61 -24.38
N GLY A 341 -15.82 -2.47 -24.63
CA GLY A 341 -15.65 -3.68 -25.43
C GLY A 341 -14.93 -4.84 -24.73
N ASP A 342 -14.59 -4.72 -23.44
CA ASP A 342 -14.01 -5.82 -22.67
C ASP A 342 -15.11 -6.73 -22.12
N ALA A 343 -15.23 -7.94 -22.68
CA ALA A 343 -16.25 -8.92 -22.31
C ALA A 343 -16.14 -9.44 -20.86
N GLU A 344 -14.98 -9.26 -20.22
CA GLU A 344 -14.69 -9.74 -18.86
C GLU A 344 -14.99 -8.68 -17.80
N GLY A 345 -15.50 -7.51 -18.22
CA GLY A 345 -15.87 -6.42 -17.32
C GLY A 345 -14.68 -5.80 -16.59
N ARG A 346 -13.48 -5.86 -17.20
CA ARG A 346 -12.26 -5.28 -16.63
C ARG A 346 -12.37 -3.77 -16.50
N LEU A 347 -11.66 -3.23 -15.51
CA LEU A 347 -11.68 -1.82 -15.17
C LEU A 347 -10.41 -1.10 -15.64
N GLU A 348 -10.57 0.18 -15.94
CA GLU A 348 -9.52 1.18 -15.92
C GLU A 348 -9.64 1.95 -14.60
N VAL A 349 -8.53 2.09 -13.87
CA VAL A 349 -8.48 2.79 -12.58
C VAL A 349 -7.31 3.75 -12.60
N GLU A 350 -7.60 5.04 -12.46
CA GLU A 350 -6.61 6.10 -12.60
C GLU A 350 -6.01 6.41 -11.22
N LEU A 351 -4.77 5.96 -11.00
CA LEU A 351 -4.07 6.13 -9.71
C LEU A 351 -3.13 7.34 -9.68
N ALA A 352 -2.69 7.83 -10.84
CA ALA A 352 -1.99 9.10 -10.94
C ALA A 352 -2.99 10.26 -11.09
N GLY A 353 -2.77 11.34 -10.36
CA GLY A 353 -3.68 12.47 -10.28
C GLY A 353 -3.86 12.93 -8.84
N GLU A 354 -5.05 13.45 -8.54
CA GLU A 354 -5.41 13.86 -7.20
C GLU A 354 -6.91 13.71 -6.96
N GLY A 355 -7.31 13.64 -5.69
CA GLY A 355 -8.73 13.50 -5.35
C GLY A 355 -9.02 13.49 -3.86
N ARG A 356 -10.28 13.28 -3.52
CA ARG A 356 -10.76 13.27 -2.14
C ARG A 356 -10.26 12.04 -1.39
N LEU A 357 -9.91 12.24 -0.13
CA LEU A 357 -9.51 11.20 0.81
C LEU A 357 -10.41 11.29 2.04
N LEU A 358 -10.93 10.15 2.51
CA LEU A 358 -11.48 10.05 3.86
C LEU A 358 -10.50 9.29 4.75
N ILE A 359 -10.30 9.79 5.95
CA ILE A 359 -9.30 9.28 6.90
C ILE A 359 -10.05 8.82 8.15
N ALA A 360 -10.08 7.51 8.39
CA ALA A 360 -10.58 6.94 9.63
C ALA A 360 -9.40 6.54 10.52
N SER A 361 -9.23 7.22 11.66
CA SER A 361 -8.18 6.92 12.64
C SER A 361 -8.62 7.31 14.04
N GLY A 362 -8.37 6.44 15.04
CA GLY A 362 -8.71 6.73 16.43
C GLY A 362 -10.21 6.91 16.69
N GLY A 363 -11.07 6.18 15.97
CA GLY A 363 -12.53 6.33 16.09
C GLY A 363 -13.06 7.66 15.53
N ARG A 364 -12.25 8.40 14.77
CA ARG A 364 -12.65 9.63 14.10
C ARG A 364 -12.61 9.48 12.59
N LEU A 365 -13.51 10.17 11.89
CA LEU A 365 -13.51 10.35 10.45
C LEU A 365 -13.26 11.81 10.11
N ARG A 366 -12.37 12.06 9.15
CA ARG A 366 -12.13 13.40 8.61
C ARG A 366 -11.80 13.36 7.14
N GLU A 367 -11.90 14.51 6.49
CA GLU A 367 -11.57 14.67 5.08
C GLU A 367 -10.12 15.13 4.87
N GLY A 368 -9.53 14.68 3.77
CA GLY A 368 -8.24 15.11 3.27
C GLY A 368 -8.19 15.01 1.75
N ARG A 369 -6.97 15.00 1.21
CA ARG A 369 -6.72 14.88 -0.23
C ARG A 369 -5.57 13.90 -0.49
N TRP A 370 -5.66 13.14 -1.57
CA TRP A 370 -4.54 12.38 -2.08
C TRP A 370 -3.98 13.04 -3.34
N GLN A 371 -2.68 12.90 -3.56
CA GLN A 371 -1.98 13.36 -4.77
C GLN A 371 -0.91 12.34 -5.17
N LYS A 372 -0.83 12.02 -6.45
CA LYS A 372 0.20 11.16 -7.05
C LYS A 372 0.59 11.75 -8.40
N ALA A 373 1.80 12.29 -8.48
CA ALA A 373 2.25 13.06 -9.65
C ALA A 373 2.37 12.23 -10.93
N SER A 374 2.66 10.94 -10.81
CA SER A 374 2.83 10.01 -11.94
C SER A 374 2.65 8.56 -11.46
N PRO A 375 2.47 7.58 -12.37
CA PRO A 375 2.32 6.17 -11.99
C PRO A 375 3.45 5.62 -11.11
N THR A 376 4.67 6.16 -11.21
CA THR A 376 5.84 5.73 -10.43
C THR A 376 6.11 6.60 -9.19
N ALA A 377 5.47 7.77 -9.08
CA ALA A 377 5.67 8.67 -7.95
C ALA A 377 5.01 8.11 -6.67
N PRO A 378 5.55 8.42 -5.48
CA PRO A 378 4.86 8.16 -4.22
C PRO A 378 3.49 8.83 -4.15
N THR A 379 2.50 8.11 -3.61
CA THR A 379 1.23 8.71 -3.24
C THR A 379 1.42 9.55 -1.98
N ARG A 380 0.95 10.79 -2.02
CA ARG A 380 0.89 11.70 -0.88
C ARG A 380 -0.53 11.73 -0.36
N TRP A 381 -0.74 11.25 0.85
CA TRP A 381 -2.00 11.43 1.58
C TRP A 381 -1.86 12.62 2.50
N LEU A 382 -2.72 13.61 2.32
CA LEU A 382 -2.62 14.91 2.95
C LEU A 382 -3.87 15.22 3.77
N GLU A 383 -3.68 15.89 4.91
CA GLU A 383 -4.75 16.59 5.62
C GLU A 383 -5.22 17.83 4.82
N ALA A 384 -6.29 18.48 5.27
CA ALA A 384 -6.81 19.71 4.65
C ALA A 384 -5.80 20.87 4.61
N ASP A 385 -4.82 20.88 5.53
CA ASP A 385 -3.77 21.90 5.62
C ASP A 385 -2.54 21.61 4.72
N GLY A 386 -2.57 20.51 3.94
CA GLY A 386 -1.50 20.11 3.03
C GLY A 386 -0.34 19.35 3.70
N ARG A 387 -0.39 19.08 5.00
CA ARG A 387 0.59 18.22 5.70
C ARG A 387 0.27 16.74 5.49
N PRO A 388 1.24 15.82 5.60
CA PRO A 388 0.97 14.38 5.58
C PRO A 388 -0.08 13.99 6.63
N VAL A 389 -0.94 13.02 6.30
CA VAL A 389 -1.96 12.55 7.23
C VAL A 389 -1.37 12.05 8.55
N ARG A 390 -2.05 12.38 9.65
CA ARG A 390 -1.62 12.00 11.00
C ARG A 390 -2.44 10.83 11.54
N LEU A 391 -1.81 9.68 11.67
CA LEU A 391 -2.45 8.40 11.97
C LEU A 391 -2.17 7.92 13.40
N ALA A 392 -2.97 6.97 13.87
CA ALA A 392 -2.62 6.17 15.04
C ALA A 392 -1.46 5.25 14.67
N SER A 393 -0.58 4.91 15.61
CA SER A 393 0.37 3.82 15.38
C SER A 393 -0.38 2.49 15.24
N GLY A 394 -0.06 1.74 14.19
CA GLY A 394 -0.61 0.43 13.88
C GLY A 394 -0.82 0.22 12.37
N PRO A 395 -1.38 -0.95 11.98
CA PRO A 395 -1.60 -1.30 10.58
C PRO A 395 -2.55 -0.32 9.89
N THR A 396 -2.21 0.05 8.65
CA THR A 396 -3.02 0.95 7.82
C THR A 396 -3.54 0.19 6.61
N TRP A 397 -4.83 0.35 6.32
CA TRP A 397 -5.46 -0.18 5.10
C TRP A 397 -5.90 0.98 4.20
N VAL A 398 -5.53 0.90 2.92
CA VAL A 398 -5.87 1.90 1.91
C VAL A 398 -6.92 1.30 0.97
N HIS A 399 -8.12 1.86 0.96
CA HIS A 399 -9.16 1.50 0.01
C HIS A 399 -9.08 2.43 -1.20
N LEU A 400 -8.76 1.89 -2.38
CA LEU A 400 -8.82 2.61 -3.64
C LEU A 400 -10.23 2.47 -4.19
N VAL A 401 -11.09 3.41 -3.84
CA VAL A 401 -12.54 3.30 -4.05
C VAL A 401 -12.95 4.11 -5.29
N PRO A 402 -13.74 3.55 -6.23
CA PRO A 402 -14.33 4.34 -7.31
C PRO A 402 -15.06 5.57 -6.76
N ALA A 403 -14.88 6.74 -7.37
CA ALA A 403 -15.52 7.98 -6.90
C ALA A 403 -17.06 7.92 -6.84
N SER A 404 -17.67 6.99 -7.58
CA SER A 404 -19.12 6.72 -7.57
C SER A 404 -19.58 5.78 -6.47
N ALA A 405 -18.68 5.22 -5.66
CA ALA A 405 -19.03 4.27 -4.61
C ALA A 405 -19.75 4.97 -3.46
N ARG A 406 -20.71 4.25 -2.87
CA ARG A 406 -21.40 4.70 -1.67
C ARG A 406 -20.56 4.35 -0.45
N ILE A 407 -20.32 5.36 0.38
CA ILE A 407 -19.62 5.23 1.66
C ILE A 407 -20.59 5.71 2.74
N GLU A 408 -20.85 4.88 3.74
CA GLU A 408 -21.68 5.21 4.88
C GLU A 408 -20.81 5.32 6.14
N ALA A 409 -21.03 6.35 6.94
CA ALA A 409 -20.42 6.53 8.24
C ALA A 409 -21.52 6.83 9.26
N SER A 410 -21.46 6.21 10.43
CA SER A 410 -22.38 6.48 11.53
C SER A 410 -21.64 6.55 12.86
N GLY A 411 -21.89 7.60 13.62
CA GLY A 411 -21.47 7.75 15.00
C GLY A 411 -22.30 6.93 15.99
N PRO A 412 -22.12 7.15 17.30
CA PRO A 412 -23.00 6.57 18.30
C PRO A 412 -24.40 7.18 18.16
N PRO A 413 -25.47 6.48 18.55
CA PRO A 413 -26.78 7.11 18.65
C PRO A 413 -26.67 8.34 19.56
N SER A 414 -27.10 9.49 19.05
CA SER A 414 -27.17 10.72 19.83
C SER A 414 -28.13 10.49 21.01
N SER A 415 -27.63 10.61 22.23
CA SER A 415 -28.44 10.56 23.45
C SER A 415 -29.25 11.85 23.62
N GLN A 416 -30.10 12.18 22.65
CA GLN A 416 -31.09 13.24 22.77
C GLN A 416 -32.47 12.67 22.43
N GLY A 417 -33.35 12.66 23.45
CA GLY A 417 -34.78 12.44 23.27
C GLY A 417 -35.33 11.11 23.81
N SER A 418 -35.04 10.73 25.05
CA SER A 418 -36.05 10.02 25.84
C SER A 418 -37.12 11.03 26.24
N GLY A 419 -37.95 11.42 25.27
CA GLY A 419 -39.21 12.10 25.54
C GLY A 419 -40.11 11.11 26.25
N GLU A 420 -40.67 11.55 27.37
CA GLU A 420 -41.76 10.91 28.11
C GLU A 420 -42.72 10.16 27.17
N GLU A 421 -42.82 8.85 27.35
CA GLU A 421 -44.07 8.16 27.05
C GLU A 421 -45.16 8.77 27.94
N PRO A 422 -46.26 9.31 27.38
CA PRO A 422 -47.40 9.63 28.21
C PRO A 422 -47.98 8.31 28.73
N ALA A 423 -48.08 8.21 30.05
CA ALA A 423 -48.78 7.12 30.72
C ALA A 423 -50.22 7.04 30.16
N GLU A 424 -50.49 6.02 29.36
CA GLU A 424 -51.85 5.67 28.99
C GLU A 424 -52.59 5.21 30.25
N GLY A 425 -53.67 5.94 30.54
CA GLY A 425 -54.51 5.74 31.70
C GLY A 425 -55.14 4.35 31.71
N ALA A 426 -55.13 3.78 32.91
CA ALA A 426 -56.01 2.68 33.26
C ALA A 426 -57.47 3.15 33.22
N GLU A 427 -58.20 2.80 32.17
CA GLU A 427 -59.66 2.69 32.23
C GLU A 427 -60.05 1.23 32.10
N GLY A 428 -60.74 0.75 33.15
CA GLY A 428 -61.16 -0.61 33.31
C GLY A 428 -62.27 -1.03 32.36
N LEU A 429 -62.46 -2.33 32.27
CA LEU A 429 -63.74 -2.94 31.91
C LEU A 429 -63.88 -4.25 32.67
N GLU A 430 -64.79 -4.18 33.65
CA GLU A 430 -65.42 -5.32 34.30
C GLU A 430 -66.15 -6.20 33.27
N GLY A 431 -66.35 -7.45 33.67
CA GLY A 431 -66.77 -8.54 32.80
C GLY A 431 -68.25 -8.57 32.44
N THR A 432 -68.54 -9.42 31.46
CA THR A 432 -69.74 -10.27 31.28
C THR A 432 -69.29 -11.27 30.20
N GLY A 433 -69.41 -12.59 30.30
CA GLY A 433 -70.52 -13.41 30.77
C GLY A 433 -71.15 -14.08 29.54
N GLY A 434 -70.96 -15.39 29.37
CA GLY A 434 -71.94 -16.25 28.69
C GLY A 434 -71.53 -17.00 27.42
N ARG A 435 -71.45 -18.34 27.63
CA ARG A 435 -71.71 -19.47 26.71
C ARG A 435 -70.62 -19.92 25.75
#